data_AF-A0A1J3F9V5-F1
#
_entry.id   AF-A0A1J3F9V5-F1
#
_cell.length_a   1.000
_cell.length_b   1.000
_cell.length_c   1.000
_cell.angle_alpha   90.00
_cell.angle_beta   90.00
_cell.angle_gamma   90.00
#
_symmetry.space_group_name_H-M   'P 1'
#
loop_
_entity.id
_entity.type
_entity.pdbx_description
1 polymer ?
#
loop_
_entity_poly.entity_id
_entity_poly.type
_entity_poly.pdbx_seq_one_letter_code
_entity_poly.pdbx_strand_id
1 'polypeptide(L)' 'LTLRNVVSWTSMIAGYVKNDLQGEGLALFNRMREESVSGNEITYGTLVTACTKLGALHQGKWFHGCLIKSGIELSSCL' A
#
# COMPACT_ATOMS: atom_id res chain seq x y z
N LEU A 1 -5.44 21.82 12.49
CA LEU A 1 -4.42 20.98 11.83
C LEU A 1 -4.89 19.54 11.93
N THR A 2 -5.45 18.98 10.86
CA THR A 2 -5.90 17.59 10.84
C THR A 2 -4.68 16.68 10.80
N LEU A 3 -4.46 15.92 11.87
CA LEU A 3 -3.40 14.91 11.93
C LEU A 3 -3.75 13.79 10.95
N ARG A 4 -2.92 13.57 9.93
CA ARG A 4 -3.12 12.44 9.01
C ARG A 4 -2.78 11.15 9.74
N ASN A 5 -3.75 10.26 9.83
CA ASN A 5 -3.59 8.92 10.40
C ASN A 5 -3.55 7.85 9.29
N VAL A 6 -3.30 6.60 9.68
CA VAL A 6 -3.24 5.44 8.77
C VAL A 6 -4.46 5.34 7.85
N VAL A 7 -5.66 5.66 8.35
CA VAL A 7 -6.90 5.64 7.56
C VAL A 7 -6.85 6.69 6.45
N SER A 8 -6.53 7.95 6.78
CA SER A 8 -6.45 9.02 5.78
C SER A 8 -5.39 8.77 4.71
N TRP A 9 -4.21 8.25 5.10
CA TRP A 9 -3.15 7.88 4.16
C TRP A 9 -3.58 6.76 3.23
N THR A 10 -4.15 5.69 3.80
CA THR A 10 -4.60 4.52 3.05
C THR A 10 -5.68 4.89 2.05
N SER A 11 -6.64 5.73 2.45
CA SER A 11 -7.69 6.24 1.55
C SER A 11 -7.12 7.02 0.38
N MET A 12 -6.12 7.89 0.61
CA MET A 12 -5.48 8.62 -0.48
C MET A 12 -4.70 7.68 -1.42
N ILE A 13 -3.89 6.76 -0.87
CA ILE A 13 -3.12 5.78 -1.66
C ILE A 13 -4.07 4.93 -2.52
N ALA A 14 -5.13 4.40 -1.94
CA ALA A 14 -6.14 3.64 -2.66
C ALA A 14 -6.84 4.46 -3.75
N GLY A 15 -7.09 5.74 -3.50
CA GLY A 15 -7.62 6.68 -4.49
C GLY A 15 -6.72 6.77 -5.72
N TYR A 16 -5.41 7.00 -5.55
CA TYR A 16 -4.46 7.05 -6.67
C TYR A 16 -4.41 5.71 -7.43
N VAL A 17 -4.27 4.59 -6.73
CA VAL A 17 -4.16 3.26 -7.36
C VAL A 17 -5.43 2.87 -8.13
N LYS A 18 -6.62 3.24 -7.63
CA LYS A 18 -7.90 3.02 -8.31
C LYS A 18 -8.05 3.85 -9.60
N ASN A 19 -7.40 5.01 -9.68
CA ASN A 19 -7.42 5.90 -10.85
C ASN A 19 -6.22 5.68 -11.78
N ASP A 20 -5.61 4.49 -11.73
CA ASP A 20 -4.45 4.10 -12.53
C ASP A 20 -3.20 4.96 -12.37
N LEU A 21 -3.05 5.61 -11.21
CA LEU A 21 -1.90 6.42 -10.82
C LEU A 21 -1.02 5.67 -9.81
N GLN A 22 -0.49 4.51 -10.20
CA GLN A 22 0.22 3.63 -9.28
C GLN A 22 1.53 4.23 -8.76
N GLY A 23 2.24 4.98 -9.61
CA GLY A 23 3.50 5.63 -9.23
C GLY A 23 3.28 6.66 -8.13
N GLU A 24 2.22 7.45 -8.23
CA GLU A 24 1.79 8.44 -7.25
C GLU A 24 1.32 7.78 -5.96
N GLY A 25 0.57 6.66 -6.06
CA GLY A 25 0.21 5.85 -4.91
C GLY A 25 1.43 5.33 -4.13
N LEU A 26 2.45 4.84 -4.83
CA LEU A 26 3.73 4.41 -4.24
C LEU A 26 4.51 5.57 -3.62
N ALA A 27 4.58 6.72 -4.31
CA ALA A 27 5.22 7.92 -3.78
C ALA A 27 4.53 8.41 -2.50
N LEU A 28 3.20 8.30 -2.44
CA LEU A 28 2.42 8.69 -1.28
C LEU A 28 2.67 7.75 -0.09
N PHE A 29 2.89 6.45 -0.33
CA PHE A 29 3.33 5.52 0.71
C PHE A 29 4.73 5.87 1.27
N ASN A 30 5.66 6.35 0.44
CA ASN A 30 6.96 6.82 0.94
C ASN A 30 6.80 7.99 1.91
N ARG A 31 5.93 8.96 1.57
CA ARG A 31 5.62 10.09 2.45
C ARG A 31 4.94 9.66 3.76
N MET A 32 4.04 8.69 3.70
CA MET A 32 3.43 8.09 4.88
C MET A 32 4.49 7.54 5.85
N ARG A 33 5.53 6.87 5.32
CA ARG A 33 6.66 6.35 6.10
C ARG A 33 7.57 7.45 6.64
N GLU A 34 7.83 8.49 5.86
CA GLU A 34 8.60 9.67 6.31
C GLU A 34 7.93 10.34 7.52
N GLU A 35 6.60 10.34 7.57
CA GLU A 35 5.81 10.82 8.71
C GLU A 35 5.65 9.78 9.83
N SER A 36 6.45 8.70 9.80
CA SER A 36 6.46 7.63 10.81
C SER A 36 5.10 6.94 11.01
N VAL A 37 4.23 6.96 10.00
CA VAL A 37 2.95 6.25 10.02
C VAL A 37 3.15 4.88 9.34
N SER A 38 2.93 3.79 10.08
CA SER A 38 2.99 2.44 9.52
C SER A 38 1.73 2.14 8.69
N GLY A 39 1.93 1.47 7.55
CA GLY A 39 0.83 0.88 6.78
C GLY A 39 0.12 -0.21 7.54
N ASN A 40 -1.18 -0.39 7.25
CA ASN A 40 -1.96 -1.55 7.67
C ASN A 40 -2.14 -2.53 6.50
N GLU A 41 -2.88 -3.61 6.72
CA GLU A 41 -3.20 -4.62 5.72
C GLU A 41 -3.83 -4.04 4.45
N ILE A 42 -4.71 -3.05 4.59
CA ILE A 42 -5.35 -2.37 3.46
C ILE A 42 -4.31 -1.56 2.68
N THR A 43 -3.41 -0.87 3.37
CA THR A 43 -2.29 -0.15 2.74
C THR A 43 -1.45 -1.12 1.89
N TYR A 44 -0.98 -2.23 2.48
CA TYR A 44 -0.08 -3.15 1.79
C TYR A 44 -0.77 -3.89 0.64
N GLY A 45 -2.02 -4.34 0.81
CA GLY A 45 -2.80 -4.96 -0.26
C GLY A 45 -3.00 -4.00 -1.46
N THR A 46 -3.28 -2.72 -1.18
CA THR A 46 -3.38 -1.69 -2.22
C THR A 46 -2.06 -1.53 -3.00
N LEU A 47 -0.92 -1.58 -2.31
CA LEU A 47 0.41 -1.44 -2.92
C LEU A 47 0.84 -2.69 -3.70
N VAL A 48 0.40 -3.89 -3.29
CA VAL A 48 0.55 -5.11 -4.09
C VAL A 48 -0.19 -4.96 -5.42
N THR A 49 -1.46 -4.52 -5.40
CA THR A 49 -2.23 -4.26 -6.63
C THR A 49 -1.55 -3.23 -7.53
N ALA A 50 -1.01 -2.16 -6.95
CA ALA A 50 -0.25 -1.16 -7.68
C ALA A 50 0.98 -1.77 -8.38
N CYS A 51 1.74 -2.62 -7.67
CA CYS A 51 2.91 -3.30 -8.23
C CYS A 51 2.54 -4.28 -9.35
N THR A 52 1.43 -5.00 -9.22
CA THR A 52 0.92 -5.90 -10.28
C THR A 52 0.64 -5.12 -11.56
N LYS A 53 -0.04 -3.98 -11.47
CA LYS A 53 -0.35 -3.12 -12.63
C LYS A 53 0.92 -2.52 -13.28
N LEU A 54 1.97 -2.27 -12.49
CA LEU A 54 3.26 -1.75 -12.98
C LEU A 54 4.22 -2.84 -13.46
N GLY A 55 3.92 -4.14 -13.25
CA GLY A 55 4.87 -5.23 -13.47
C GLY A 55 6.08 -5.22 -12.50
N ALA A 56 5.96 -4.54 -11.36
CA ALA A 56 7.03 -4.33 -10.38
C ALA A 56 7.15 -5.51 -9.39
N LEU A 57 7.57 -6.68 -9.90
CA LEU A 57 7.57 -7.94 -9.15
C LEU A 57 8.35 -7.89 -7.82
N HIS A 58 9.51 -7.25 -7.82
CA HIS A 58 10.36 -7.21 -6.62
C HIS A 58 9.69 -6.41 -5.49
N GLN A 59 9.17 -5.23 -5.79
CA GLN A 59 8.41 -4.40 -4.85
C GLN A 59 7.12 -5.11 -4.41
N GLY A 60 6.41 -5.75 -5.34
CA GLY A 60 5.21 -6.53 -5.03
C GLY A 60 5.47 -7.62 -3.99
N LYS A 61 6.57 -8.38 -4.12
CA LYS A 61 6.97 -9.39 -3.12
C LYS A 61 7.30 -8.78 -1.77
N TRP A 62 7.94 -7.61 -1.74
CA TRP A 62 8.23 -6.90 -0.50
C TRP A 62 6.94 -6.52 0.24
N PHE A 63 5.99 -5.88 -0.45
CA PHE A 63 4.70 -5.50 0.13
C PHE A 63 3.87 -6.72 0.55
N HIS A 64 3.88 -7.79 -0.23
CA HIS A 64 3.21 -9.04 0.10
C HIS A 64 3.78 -9.65 1.40
N GLY A 65 5.09 -9.62 1.59
CA GLY A 65 5.73 -10.03 2.84
C GLY A 65 5.33 -9.15 4.04
N CYS A 66 5.22 -7.83 3.84
CA CYS A 66 4.71 -6.91 4.87
C CYS A 66 3.25 -7.24 5.25
N LEU A 67 2.40 -7.52 4.25
CA LEU A 67 1.01 -7.90 4.46
C LEU A 67 0.89 -9.17 5.32
N ILE A 68 1.69 -10.20 5.02
CA ILE A 68 1.73 -11.44 5.82
C ILE A 68 2.14 -11.14 7.27
N LYS A 69 3.19 -10.35 7.46
CA LYS A 69 3.67 -9.99 8.82
C LYS A 69 2.66 -9.18 9.61
N SER A 70 1.79 -8.43 8.95
CA SER A 70 0.70 -7.66 9.61
C SER A 70 -0.43 -8.55 10.16
N GLY A 71 -0.35 -9.88 10.02
CA GLY A 71 -1.26 -10.83 10.67
C GLY A 71 -2.32 -11.44 9.77
N ILE A 72 -2.22 -11.30 8.45
CA ILE A 72 -3.06 -12.00 7.48
C ILE A 72 -2.22 -13.04 6.74
N GLU A 73 -2.43 -14.32 7.04
CA GLU A 73 -2.15 -15.37 6.06
C GLU A 73 -3.14 -15.18 4.91
N LEU A 74 -2.63 -14.95 3.69
CA LEU A 74 -3.44 -15.02 2.48
C LEU A 74 -3.83 -16.49 2.25
N SER A 75 -4.79 -16.98 3.01
CA SER A 75 -5.56 -18.14 2.60
C SER A 75 -6.44 -17.71 1.43
N SER A 76 -6.21 -18.40 0.31
CA SER A 76 -7.00 -18.47 -0.92
C SER A 76 -7.00 -17.25 -1.87
N CYS A 77 -6.15 -17.41 -2.90
CA CYS A 77 -6.50 -17.41 -4.33
C CYS A 77 -7.14 -16.17 -4.99
N LEU A 78 -6.48 -15.81 -6.11
CA LEU A 78 -6.90 -15.04 -7.29
C LEU A 78 -6.76 -13.51 -7.19
#